data_AF-A0A5B8K198-F1
#
_entry.id   AF-A0A5B8K198-F1
#
_cell.length_a   1.000
_cell.length_b   1.000
_cell.length_c   1.000
_cell.angle_alpha   90.00
_cell.angle_beta   90.00
_cell.angle_gamma   90.00
#
_symmetry.space_group_name_H-M   'P 1'
#
loop_
_entity.id
_entity.type
_entity.pdbx_description
1 polymer ?
#
loop_
_entity_poly.entity_id
_entity_poly.type
_entity_poly.pdbx_seq_one_letter_code
_entity_poly.pdbx_strand_id
1 'polypeptide(L)'
;MTNKVEKVEKQPKNPIVSKDKLLEAGAYFGHKAHAWNPKMKDYIVPNKKNKGAHIIDITKTQKYLEFAYSLVNKLASKKASFIFVGTKKQAQSAVKEAAERSNSLYVTERWLGGTLTNNQTIMSRVKKMEELEAKAKNEFKGYTKKEAILFQKELDKLHKNLDGIRSMKRLPQVMIVADPNEDAIAVKEAKRKGIKVIAILDTNADPDFVDFGIPANDDSAKCISLIMTILADAIVKAQGGKELFAYQPDEKIVLPEFQGVQRKQPLQSQPRRVKSQTEESRGE
;
A
#
# COMPACT_ATOMS: atom_id res chain seq x y z
N MET A 1 49.24 4.31 -37.28
CA MET A 1 48.50 3.95 -36.05
C MET A 1 47.61 5.12 -35.68
N THR A 2 46.36 5.11 -36.15
CA THR A 2 45.37 6.17 -35.87
C THR A 2 44.21 5.51 -35.14
N ASN A 3 44.22 5.63 -33.80
CA ASN A 3 43.14 5.16 -32.94
C ASN A 3 41.88 6.01 -33.18
N LYS A 4 40.94 5.48 -33.95
CA LYS A 4 39.54 5.91 -33.90
C LYS A 4 38.96 5.41 -32.59
N VAL A 5 38.71 6.33 -31.67
CA VAL A 5 37.89 6.09 -30.49
C VAL A 5 36.47 5.83 -31.00
N GLU A 6 36.06 4.56 -30.99
CA GLU A 6 34.68 4.17 -31.26
C GLU A 6 33.78 4.83 -30.21
N LYS A 7 32.95 5.77 -30.68
CA LYS A 7 31.84 6.29 -29.89
C LYS A 7 30.87 5.13 -29.66
N VAL A 8 30.83 4.64 -28.43
CA VAL A 8 29.79 3.73 -27.96
C VAL A 8 28.46 4.48 -28.03
N GLU A 9 27.67 4.23 -29.06
CA GLU A 9 26.28 4.67 -29.15
C GLU A 9 25.52 4.12 -27.94
N LYS A 10 25.17 4.99 -26.99
CA LYS A 10 24.25 4.66 -25.90
C LYS A 10 22.89 4.41 -26.54
N GLN A 11 22.50 3.14 -26.67
CA GLN A 11 21.14 2.77 -27.04
C GLN A 11 20.14 3.54 -26.15
N PRO A 12 19.01 4.04 -26.70
CA PRO A 12 18.00 4.69 -25.90
C PRO A 12 17.48 3.69 -24.87
N LYS A 13 17.86 3.90 -23.62
CA LYS A 13 17.43 3.06 -22.49
C LYS A 13 15.91 3.27 -22.39
N ASN A 14 15.14 2.26 -22.80
CA ASN A 14 13.68 2.36 -22.77
C ASN A 14 13.26 2.63 -21.31
N PRO A 15 12.54 3.72 -21.02
CA PRO A 15 12.18 4.04 -19.65
C PRO A 15 11.25 2.96 -19.09
N ILE A 16 11.28 2.77 -17.76
CA ILE A 16 10.46 1.73 -17.12
C ILE A 16 8.96 1.98 -17.28
N VAL A 17 8.57 3.24 -17.33
CA VAL A 17 7.23 3.75 -17.53
C VAL A 17 7.33 5.10 -18.25
N SER A 18 6.38 5.42 -19.13
CA SER A 18 6.36 6.73 -19.80
C SER A 18 6.04 7.86 -18.80
N LYS A 19 6.47 9.08 -19.10
CA LYS A 19 6.09 10.25 -18.29
C LYS A 19 4.60 10.54 -18.41
N ASP A 20 4.02 10.30 -19.57
CA ASP A 20 2.61 10.53 -19.83
C ASP A 20 1.74 9.60 -18.98
N LYS A 21 2.15 8.35 -18.78
CA LYS A 21 1.46 7.43 -17.87
C LYS A 21 1.55 7.84 -16.41
N LEU A 22 2.70 8.38 -15.97
CA LEU A 22 2.83 8.96 -14.62
C LEU A 22 1.91 10.19 -14.43
N LEU A 23 1.74 11.00 -15.47
CA LEU A 23 0.79 12.11 -15.48
C LEU A 23 -0.67 11.61 -15.44
N GLU A 24 -1.02 10.61 -16.25
CA GLU A 24 -2.34 9.98 -16.28
C GLU A 24 -2.71 9.36 -14.91
N ALA A 25 -1.74 8.75 -14.24
CA ALA A 25 -1.91 8.20 -12.89
C ALA A 25 -2.03 9.28 -11.80
N GLY A 26 -1.78 10.56 -12.13
CA GLY A 26 -1.85 11.68 -11.20
C GLY A 26 -0.69 11.73 -10.21
N ALA A 27 0.49 11.20 -10.58
CA ALA A 27 1.66 11.11 -9.69
C ALA A 27 2.26 12.47 -9.30
N TYR A 28 1.98 13.53 -10.08
CA TYR A 28 2.54 14.87 -9.89
C TYR A 28 1.81 15.70 -8.84
N PHE A 29 0.60 15.32 -8.45
CA PHE A 29 -0.16 16.07 -7.46
C PHE A 29 0.43 15.83 -6.07
N GLY A 30 0.79 16.90 -5.38
CA GLY A 30 1.13 16.86 -3.97
C GLY A 30 0.08 17.54 -3.10
N HIS A 31 0.34 17.53 -1.80
CA HIS A 31 -0.47 18.20 -0.79
C HIS A 31 -0.41 19.73 -0.86
N LYS A 32 -1.26 20.37 -0.04
CA LYS A 32 -1.34 21.83 0.10
C LYS A 32 -0.09 22.42 0.75
N ALA A 33 0.21 23.68 0.46
CA ALA A 33 1.43 24.37 0.89
C ALA A 33 1.66 24.41 2.41
N HIS A 34 0.60 24.39 3.22
CA HIS A 34 0.74 24.38 4.69
C HIS A 34 1.12 23.01 5.28
N ALA A 35 0.88 21.93 4.53
CA ALA A 35 1.14 20.56 4.98
C ALA A 35 2.49 20.01 4.49
N TRP A 36 3.24 20.81 3.72
CA TRP A 36 4.47 20.34 3.09
C TRP A 36 5.64 20.22 4.07
N ASN A 37 6.55 19.29 3.79
CA ASN A 37 7.82 19.15 4.49
C ASN A 37 8.92 19.91 3.72
N PRO A 38 9.64 20.86 4.35
CA PRO A 38 10.71 21.60 3.68
C PRO A 38 11.82 20.74 3.07
N LYS A 39 12.07 19.54 3.59
CA LYS A 39 13.06 18.60 3.03
C LYS A 39 12.65 18.05 1.67
N MET A 40 11.36 18.13 1.32
CA MET A 40 10.85 17.73 0.01
C MET A 40 11.08 18.80 -1.07
N LYS A 41 11.65 19.96 -0.73
CA LYS A 41 11.89 21.08 -1.66
C LYS A 41 12.57 20.66 -2.96
N ASP A 42 13.55 19.77 -2.89
CA ASP A 42 14.27 19.35 -4.09
C ASP A 42 13.41 18.49 -5.01
N TYR A 43 12.37 17.83 -4.54
CA TYR A 43 11.49 16.99 -5.36
C TYR A 43 10.30 17.75 -5.95
N ILE A 44 10.10 19.00 -5.53
CA ILE A 44 8.94 19.82 -5.87
C ILE A 44 9.33 20.85 -6.92
N VAL A 45 8.51 20.96 -7.96
CA VAL A 45 8.66 22.01 -8.96
C VAL A 45 8.19 23.33 -8.36
N PRO A 46 9.02 24.40 -8.37
CA PRO A 46 8.58 25.72 -7.92
C PRO A 46 7.52 26.23 -8.90
N ASN A 47 6.25 26.26 -8.46
CA ASN A 47 5.15 26.68 -9.31
C ASN A 47 4.37 27.85 -8.67
N LYS A 48 4.32 28.98 -9.40
CA LYS A 48 3.56 30.18 -9.02
C LYS A 48 2.08 30.12 -9.42
N LYS A 49 1.67 29.17 -10.27
CA LYS A 49 0.34 29.13 -10.91
C LYS A 49 -0.69 28.22 -10.22
N ASN A 50 -0.31 27.47 -9.19
CA ASN A 50 -1.22 26.55 -8.53
C ASN A 50 -1.97 27.19 -7.36
N LYS A 51 -3.26 26.85 -7.24
CA LYS A 51 -4.20 27.25 -6.18
C LYS A 51 -3.85 26.62 -4.81
N GLY A 52 -2.59 26.71 -4.38
CA GLY A 52 -2.13 26.29 -3.06
C GLY A 52 -1.67 24.84 -2.90
N ALA A 53 -1.55 24.05 -3.98
CA ALA A 53 -1.01 22.67 -3.94
C ALA A 53 0.34 22.55 -4.67
N HIS A 54 1.25 21.75 -4.11
CA HIS A 54 2.56 21.50 -4.68
C HIS A 54 2.50 20.54 -5.88
N ILE A 55 3.48 20.67 -6.77
CA ILE A 55 3.68 19.75 -7.90
C ILE A 55 4.99 19.01 -7.70
N ILE A 56 4.94 17.69 -7.75
CA ILE A 56 6.11 16.81 -7.72
C ILE A 56 6.71 16.73 -9.13
N ASP A 57 8.05 16.78 -9.22
CA ASP A 57 8.77 16.65 -10.48
C ASP A 57 8.71 15.19 -11.00
N ILE A 58 7.89 14.95 -12.02
CA ILE A 58 7.74 13.64 -12.67
C ILE A 58 9.05 13.10 -13.26
N THR A 59 9.96 13.97 -13.68
CA THR A 59 11.26 13.51 -14.18
C THR A 59 12.08 12.90 -13.05
N LYS A 60 11.95 13.41 -11.83
CA LYS A 60 12.55 12.81 -10.63
C LYS A 60 11.79 11.53 -10.26
N THR A 61 10.46 11.54 -10.23
CA THR A 61 9.65 10.33 -9.99
C THR A 61 10.09 9.16 -10.87
N GLN A 62 10.21 9.37 -12.18
CA GLN A 62 10.63 8.35 -13.15
C GLN A 62 12.03 7.81 -12.83
N LYS A 63 13.02 8.69 -12.60
CA LYS A 63 14.40 8.29 -12.29
C LYS A 63 14.50 7.51 -10.97
N TYR A 64 13.81 7.97 -9.94
CA TYR A 64 13.82 7.32 -8.62
C TYR A 64 13.08 5.97 -8.68
N LEU A 65 11.99 5.87 -9.45
CA LEU A 65 11.30 4.62 -9.70
C LEU A 65 12.17 3.59 -10.45
N GLU A 66 12.92 4.03 -11.47
CA GLU A 66 13.88 3.17 -12.17
C GLU A 66 14.98 2.64 -11.24
N PHE A 67 15.50 3.51 -10.37
CA PHE A 67 16.50 3.10 -9.39
C PHE A 67 15.92 2.14 -8.34
N ALA A 68 14.72 2.42 -7.83
CA ALA A 68 14.01 1.53 -6.90
C ALA A 68 13.77 0.17 -7.53
N TYR A 69 13.30 0.12 -8.77
CA TYR A 69 13.11 -1.13 -9.50
C TYR A 69 14.41 -1.93 -9.59
N SER A 70 15.51 -1.29 -9.99
CA SER A 70 16.81 -1.95 -10.07
C SER A 70 17.28 -2.48 -8.70
N LEU A 71 17.07 -1.70 -7.64
CA LEU A 71 17.42 -2.09 -6.27
C LEU A 71 16.59 -3.29 -5.81
N VAL A 72 15.27 -3.25 -5.99
CA VAL A 72 14.34 -4.33 -5.62
C VAL A 72 14.67 -5.60 -6.42
N ASN A 73 14.91 -5.49 -7.72
CA ASN A 73 15.27 -6.62 -8.57
C ASN A 73 16.60 -7.28 -8.11
N LYS A 74 17.60 -6.46 -7.76
CA LYS A 74 18.89 -6.95 -7.23
C LYS A 74 18.72 -7.66 -5.88
N LEU A 75 17.89 -7.14 -4.98
CA LEU A 75 17.61 -7.77 -3.69
C LEU A 75 16.80 -9.05 -3.84
N ALA A 76 15.81 -9.06 -4.74
CA ALA A 76 15.02 -10.24 -5.05
C ALA A 76 15.86 -11.36 -5.68
N SER A 77 16.83 -11.01 -6.54
CA SER A 77 17.79 -11.97 -7.10
C SER A 77 18.64 -12.65 -6.02
N LYS A 78 18.87 -11.97 -4.89
CA LYS A 78 19.53 -12.53 -3.70
C LYS A 78 18.58 -13.27 -2.76
N LYS A 79 17.34 -13.55 -3.18
CA LYS A 79 16.30 -14.23 -2.39
C LYS A 79 15.95 -13.51 -1.09
N ALA A 80 16.00 -12.17 -1.10
CA ALA A 80 15.48 -11.35 -0.01
C ALA A 80 13.96 -11.54 0.14
N SER A 81 13.45 -11.46 1.37
CA SER A 81 12.00 -11.45 1.64
C SER A 81 11.47 -10.03 1.70
N PHE A 82 10.29 -9.81 1.11
CA PHE A 82 9.63 -8.51 1.01
C PHE A 82 8.32 -8.50 1.79
N ILE A 83 7.98 -7.33 2.34
CA ILE A 83 6.65 -7.03 2.86
C ILE A 83 6.14 -5.73 2.25
N PHE A 84 4.92 -5.74 1.72
CA PHE A 84 4.23 -4.55 1.24
C PHE A 84 3.28 -4.02 2.32
N VAL A 85 3.26 -2.71 2.54
CA VAL A 85 2.46 -2.07 3.58
C VAL A 85 1.70 -0.89 2.98
N GLY A 86 0.41 -0.82 3.24
CA GLY A 86 -0.41 0.33 2.89
C GLY A 86 -1.79 0.22 3.51
N THR A 87 -2.00 0.91 4.63
CA THR A 87 -3.27 0.88 5.36
C THR A 87 -4.30 1.89 4.86
N LYS A 88 -3.82 2.93 4.16
CA LYS A 88 -4.66 3.92 3.46
C LYS A 88 -5.59 3.24 2.45
N LYS A 89 -6.87 3.63 2.42
CA LYS A 89 -7.92 3.00 1.59
C LYS A 89 -7.55 2.90 0.11
N GLN A 90 -6.90 3.93 -0.41
CA GLN A 90 -6.46 4.03 -1.80
C GLN A 90 -5.33 3.05 -2.14
N ALA A 91 -4.58 2.57 -1.12
CA ALA A 91 -3.46 1.66 -1.28
C ALA A 91 -3.83 0.18 -1.09
N GLN A 92 -4.92 -0.13 -0.38
CA GLN A 92 -5.22 -1.49 0.08
C GLN A 92 -5.26 -2.53 -1.06
N SER A 93 -6.01 -2.26 -2.14
CA SER A 93 -6.12 -3.19 -3.28
C SER A 93 -4.77 -3.35 -3.99
N ALA A 94 -4.11 -2.23 -4.28
CA ALA A 94 -2.82 -2.20 -4.97
C ALA A 94 -1.73 -2.97 -4.21
N VAL A 95 -1.64 -2.78 -2.90
CA VAL A 95 -0.67 -3.46 -2.02
C VAL A 95 -0.93 -4.95 -1.97
N LYS A 96 -2.19 -5.37 -1.83
CA LYS A 96 -2.57 -6.79 -1.80
C LYS A 96 -2.23 -7.48 -3.12
N GLU A 97 -2.69 -6.92 -4.24
CA GLU A 97 -2.48 -7.48 -5.58
C GLU A 97 -0.97 -7.57 -5.93
N ALA A 98 -0.20 -6.53 -5.61
CA ALA A 98 1.25 -6.51 -5.82
C ALA A 98 1.98 -7.58 -4.99
N ALA A 99 1.58 -7.76 -3.73
CA ALA A 99 2.18 -8.75 -2.85
C ALA A 99 1.82 -10.18 -3.23
N GLU A 100 0.55 -10.47 -3.50
CA GLU A 100 0.08 -11.80 -3.91
C GLU A 100 0.79 -12.24 -5.21
N ARG A 101 0.88 -11.34 -6.20
CA ARG A 101 1.54 -11.64 -7.48
C ARG A 101 3.04 -11.88 -7.34
N SER A 102 3.70 -11.22 -6.40
CA SER A 102 5.14 -11.40 -6.13
C SER A 102 5.45 -12.46 -5.07
N ASN A 103 4.42 -13.14 -4.55
CA ASN A 103 4.51 -14.06 -3.41
C ASN A 103 5.23 -13.43 -2.20
N SER A 104 4.93 -12.15 -1.94
CA SER A 104 5.45 -11.36 -0.84
C SER A 104 4.43 -11.24 0.29
N LEU A 105 4.90 -10.85 1.47
CA LEU A 105 4.02 -10.57 2.61
C LEU A 105 3.31 -9.24 2.40
N TYR A 106 2.15 -9.04 3.02
CA TYR A 106 1.47 -7.75 2.99
C TYR A 106 0.71 -7.40 4.27
N VAL A 107 0.47 -6.11 4.47
CA VAL A 107 -0.46 -5.56 5.47
C VAL A 107 -1.24 -4.41 4.83
N THR A 108 -2.57 -4.57 4.72
CA THR A 108 -3.46 -3.60 4.07
C THR A 108 -4.45 -2.94 4.99
N GLU A 109 -4.71 -3.51 6.16
CA GLU A 109 -5.81 -3.03 7.01
C GLU A 109 -5.27 -2.18 8.15
N ARG A 110 -4.71 -2.81 9.18
CA ARG A 110 -4.07 -2.09 10.28
C ARG A 110 -2.74 -2.72 10.63
N TRP A 111 -1.71 -1.89 10.69
CA TRP A 111 -0.45 -2.31 11.28
C TRP A 111 -0.60 -2.50 12.79
N LEU A 112 -0.43 -3.74 13.26
CA LEU A 112 -0.42 -4.04 14.69
C LEU A 112 0.97 -3.70 15.25
N GLY A 113 1.04 -2.79 16.22
CA GLY A 113 2.29 -2.50 16.91
C GLY A 113 2.88 -3.77 17.51
N GLY A 114 4.17 -4.02 17.27
CA GLY A 114 4.83 -5.27 17.62
C GLY A 114 4.94 -6.27 16.47
N THR A 115 4.38 -6.01 15.28
CA THR A 115 4.46 -6.94 14.13
C THR A 115 5.88 -7.38 13.83
N LEU A 116 6.86 -6.47 13.86
CA LEU A 116 8.27 -6.80 13.61
C LEU A 116 9.08 -6.86 14.90
N THR A 117 8.77 -5.98 15.86
CA THR A 117 9.50 -5.88 17.13
C THR A 117 9.21 -7.00 18.11
N ASN A 118 7.96 -7.44 18.18
CA ASN A 118 7.44 -8.53 19.01
C ASN A 118 6.73 -9.60 18.14
N ASN A 119 7.43 -10.07 17.11
CA ASN A 119 6.87 -11.03 16.15
C ASN A 119 6.36 -12.32 16.81
N GLN A 120 6.98 -12.77 17.92
CA GLN A 120 6.54 -14.00 18.61
C GLN A 120 5.09 -13.92 19.09
N THR A 121 4.67 -12.79 19.67
CA THR A 121 3.27 -12.57 20.08
C THR A 121 2.33 -12.47 18.88
N ILE A 122 2.79 -11.91 17.77
CA ILE A 122 1.97 -11.78 16.56
C ILE A 122 1.79 -13.15 15.89
N MET A 123 2.83 -13.97 15.84
CA MET A 123 2.75 -15.35 15.34
C MET A 123 1.88 -16.24 16.24
N SER A 124 1.81 -16.00 17.56
CA SER A 124 0.85 -16.72 18.41
C SER A 124 -0.61 -16.34 18.10
N ARG A 125 -0.87 -15.09 17.68
CA ARG A 125 -2.18 -14.68 17.16
C ARG A 125 -2.50 -15.30 15.80
N VAL A 126 -1.51 -15.46 14.93
CA VAL A 126 -1.68 -16.22 13.67
C VAL A 126 -2.05 -17.66 13.98
N LYS A 127 -1.34 -18.33 14.90
CA LYS A 127 -1.70 -19.69 15.33
C LYS A 127 -3.13 -19.76 15.88
N LYS A 128 -3.54 -18.76 16.67
CA LYS A 128 -4.91 -18.67 17.17
C LYS A 128 -5.95 -18.54 16.06
N MET A 129 -5.64 -17.79 15.00
CA MET A 129 -6.48 -17.69 13.81
C MET A 129 -6.66 -19.06 13.17
N GLU A 130 -5.59 -19.83 12.97
CA GLU A 130 -5.66 -21.18 12.40
C GLU A 130 -6.46 -22.17 13.26
N GLU A 131 -6.36 -22.05 14.58
CA GLU A 131 -7.20 -22.82 15.51
C GLU A 131 -8.68 -22.48 15.37
N LEU A 132 -9.02 -21.19 15.22
CA LEU A 132 -10.39 -20.73 15.02
C LEU A 132 -10.93 -21.16 13.64
N GLU A 133 -10.11 -21.15 12.59
CA GLU A 133 -10.46 -21.72 11.28
C GLU A 133 -10.80 -23.21 11.38
N ALA A 134 -10.00 -23.99 12.11
CA ALA A 134 -10.24 -25.41 12.31
C ALA A 134 -11.55 -25.68 13.09
N LYS A 135 -11.89 -24.80 14.04
CA LYS A 135 -13.18 -24.85 14.74
C LYS A 135 -14.35 -24.44 13.85
N ALA A 136 -14.16 -23.43 13.01
CA ALA A 136 -15.17 -22.97 12.05
C ALA A 136 -15.51 -24.05 11.02
N LYS A 137 -14.54 -24.85 10.58
CA LYS A 137 -14.76 -26.03 9.71
C LYS A 137 -15.69 -27.07 10.34
N ASN A 138 -15.70 -27.18 11.66
CA ASN A 138 -16.59 -28.05 12.41
C ASN A 138 -17.86 -27.33 12.90
N GLU A 139 -18.22 -26.18 12.30
CA GLU A 139 -19.37 -25.35 12.67
C GLU A 139 -19.44 -24.98 14.16
N PHE A 140 -18.28 -24.87 14.82
CA PHE A 140 -18.21 -24.66 16.27
C PHE A 140 -19.04 -25.67 17.08
N LYS A 141 -19.09 -26.94 16.64
CA LYS A 141 -19.71 -28.04 17.39
C LYS A 141 -19.18 -28.08 18.83
N GLY A 142 -20.11 -28.15 19.80
CA GLY A 142 -19.80 -28.15 21.23
C GLY A 142 -19.80 -26.77 21.90
N TYR A 143 -20.04 -25.69 21.14
CA TYR A 143 -20.17 -24.33 21.68
C TYR A 143 -21.60 -23.81 21.60
N THR A 144 -21.93 -22.86 22.46
CA THR A 144 -23.22 -22.16 22.38
C THR A 144 -23.27 -21.22 21.17
N LYS A 145 -24.47 -20.91 20.66
CA LYS A 145 -24.63 -19.96 19.54
C LYS A 145 -23.98 -18.60 19.80
N LYS A 146 -24.02 -18.14 21.05
CA LYS A 146 -23.39 -16.87 21.46
C LYS A 146 -21.87 -16.92 21.31
N GLU A 147 -21.25 -18.02 21.76
CA GLU A 147 -19.80 -18.23 21.64
C GLU A 147 -19.38 -18.42 20.19
N ALA A 148 -20.14 -19.19 19.42
CA ALA A 148 -19.89 -19.38 17.98
C ALA A 148 -19.86 -18.04 17.22
N ILE A 149 -20.80 -17.14 17.51
CA ILE A 149 -20.82 -15.78 16.93
C ILE A 149 -19.59 -14.97 17.37
N LEU A 150 -19.17 -15.10 18.63
CA LEU A 150 -17.99 -14.38 19.13
C LEU A 150 -16.71 -14.88 18.46
N PHE A 151 -16.55 -16.20 18.31
CA PHE A 151 -15.43 -16.80 17.61
C PHE A 151 -15.39 -16.42 16.14
N GLN A 152 -16.55 -16.38 15.47
CA GLN A 152 -16.61 -15.93 14.08
C GLN A 152 -16.16 -14.47 13.94
N LYS A 153 -16.65 -13.57 14.81
CA LYS A 153 -16.22 -12.16 14.81
C LYS A 153 -14.73 -11.99 15.09
N GLU A 154 -14.18 -12.81 15.99
CA GLU A 154 -12.74 -12.81 16.27
C GLU A 154 -11.95 -13.30 15.04
N LEU A 155 -12.40 -14.39 14.42
CA LEU A 155 -11.81 -14.96 13.22
C LEU A 155 -11.80 -13.97 12.06
N ASP A 156 -12.94 -13.32 11.77
CA ASP A 156 -13.06 -12.32 10.72
C ASP A 156 -12.08 -11.14 10.94
N LYS A 157 -11.93 -10.73 12.20
CA LYS A 157 -10.99 -9.67 12.57
C LYS A 157 -9.53 -10.11 12.42
N LEU A 158 -9.22 -11.36 12.74
CA LEU A 158 -7.86 -11.91 12.58
C LEU A 158 -7.51 -12.03 11.10
N HIS A 159 -8.37 -12.63 10.27
CA HIS A 159 -8.18 -12.72 8.82
C HIS A 159 -7.87 -11.37 8.21
N LYS A 160 -8.73 -10.39 8.52
CA LYS A 160 -8.61 -9.04 8.02
C LYS A 160 -7.24 -8.41 8.28
N ASN A 161 -6.61 -8.70 9.43
CA ASN A 161 -5.35 -8.06 9.82
C ASN A 161 -4.10 -8.93 9.59
N LEU A 162 -4.23 -10.26 9.60
CA LEU A 162 -3.09 -11.18 9.72
C LEU A 162 -2.89 -12.08 8.48
N ASP A 163 -3.85 -12.15 7.56
CA ASP A 163 -3.74 -13.04 6.39
C ASP A 163 -2.46 -12.80 5.59
N GLY A 164 -2.12 -11.52 5.35
CA GLY A 164 -0.93 -11.17 4.55
C GLY A 164 0.42 -11.44 5.21
N ILE A 165 0.43 -11.75 6.52
CA ILE A 165 1.64 -12.14 7.25
C ILE A 165 1.60 -13.60 7.74
N ARG A 166 0.57 -14.37 7.36
CA ARG A 166 0.40 -15.77 7.78
C ARG A 166 1.60 -16.65 7.45
N SER A 167 2.22 -16.43 6.28
CA SER A 167 3.37 -17.21 5.81
C SER A 167 4.73 -16.70 6.32
N MET A 168 4.74 -15.72 7.25
CA MET A 168 5.96 -15.10 7.76
C MET A 168 6.76 -16.04 8.66
N LYS A 169 7.71 -16.78 8.09
CA LYS A 169 8.64 -17.65 8.86
C LYS A 169 9.83 -16.90 9.46
N ARG A 170 10.28 -15.86 8.78
CA ARG A 170 11.41 -14.99 9.18
C ARG A 170 11.03 -13.54 8.92
N LEU A 171 11.70 -12.62 9.60
CA LEU A 171 11.47 -11.20 9.35
C LEU A 171 11.79 -10.86 7.87
N PRO A 172 11.00 -9.98 7.24
CA PRO A 172 11.31 -9.46 5.91
C PRO A 172 12.60 -8.66 5.94
N GLN A 173 13.33 -8.63 4.83
CA GLN A 173 14.57 -7.84 4.69
C GLN A 173 14.29 -6.46 4.10
N VAL A 174 13.22 -6.34 3.32
CA VAL A 174 12.79 -5.11 2.66
C VAL A 174 11.32 -4.89 2.92
N MET A 175 10.96 -3.66 3.27
CA MET A 175 9.60 -3.16 3.40
C MET A 175 9.33 -2.14 2.29
N ILE A 176 8.23 -2.32 1.56
CA ILE A 176 7.74 -1.39 0.55
C ILE A 176 6.47 -0.74 1.10
N VAL A 177 6.43 0.59 1.23
CA VAL A 177 5.35 1.32 1.92
C VAL A 177 4.65 2.32 0.99
N ALA A 178 3.32 2.33 1.01
CA ALA A 178 2.49 3.24 0.21
C ALA A 178 2.52 4.69 0.74
N ASP A 179 2.46 4.85 2.05
CA ASP A 179 2.51 6.16 2.72
C ASP A 179 3.25 5.98 4.05
N PRO A 180 4.47 6.51 4.20
CA PRO A 180 5.24 6.34 5.42
C PRO A 180 4.69 7.18 6.59
N ASN A 181 3.89 8.22 6.34
CA ASN A 181 3.27 9.02 7.39
C ASN A 181 2.08 8.27 8.01
N GLU A 182 1.22 7.69 7.17
CA GLU A 182 0.09 6.86 7.62
C GLU A 182 0.59 5.60 8.36
N ASP A 183 1.61 4.93 7.80
CA ASP A 183 2.17 3.68 8.33
C ASP A 183 3.45 3.89 9.18
N ALA A 184 3.55 5.02 9.88
CA ALA A 184 4.75 5.42 10.61
C ALA A 184 5.22 4.42 11.67
N ILE A 185 4.30 3.65 12.28
CA ILE A 185 4.66 2.60 13.25
C ILE A 185 5.42 1.47 12.54
N ALA A 186 4.97 1.06 11.35
CA ALA A 186 5.62 0.03 10.55
C ALA A 186 7.04 0.42 10.18
N VAL A 187 7.23 1.65 9.69
CA VAL A 187 8.52 2.21 9.31
C VAL A 187 9.47 2.28 10.52
N LYS A 188 9.00 2.74 11.67
CA LYS A 188 9.80 2.79 12.91
C LYS A 188 10.25 1.40 13.36
N GLU A 189 9.36 0.42 13.32
CA GLU A 189 9.70 -0.95 13.67
C GLU A 189 10.69 -1.59 12.68
N ALA A 190 10.50 -1.35 11.38
CA ALA A 190 11.41 -1.81 10.33
C ALA A 190 12.82 -1.27 10.56
N LYS A 191 12.95 0.04 10.79
CA LYS A 191 14.24 0.69 11.09
C LYS A 191 14.91 0.11 12.32
N ARG A 192 14.16 -0.14 13.42
CA ARG A 192 14.67 -0.78 14.64
C ARG A 192 15.17 -2.20 14.41
N LYS A 193 14.60 -2.92 13.45
CA LYS A 193 15.02 -4.29 13.08
C LYS A 193 16.05 -4.34 11.95
N GLY A 194 16.50 -3.19 11.45
CA GLY A 194 17.45 -3.13 10.33
C GLY A 194 16.84 -3.53 8.97
N ILE A 195 15.51 -3.51 8.86
CA ILE A 195 14.78 -3.80 7.62
C ILE A 195 14.81 -2.56 6.76
N LYS A 196 15.16 -2.71 5.47
CA LYS A 196 15.29 -1.60 4.53
C LYS A 196 13.92 -1.12 4.06
N VAL A 197 13.68 0.18 4.11
CA VAL A 197 12.38 0.78 3.78
C VAL A 197 12.46 1.53 2.46
N ILE A 198 11.64 1.12 1.51
CA ILE A 198 11.38 1.80 0.23
C ILE A 198 9.95 2.34 0.30
N ALA A 199 9.72 3.63 0.04
CA ALA A 199 8.38 4.21 0.15
C ALA A 199 8.05 5.18 -0.98
N ILE A 200 6.75 5.39 -1.23
CA ILE A 200 6.27 6.56 -1.97
C ILE A 200 6.32 7.76 -1.01
N LEU A 201 6.84 8.89 -1.48
CA LEU A 201 6.93 10.13 -0.72
C LEU A 201 6.11 11.23 -1.39
N ASP A 202 5.00 11.60 -0.77
CA ASP A 202 4.34 12.86 -1.08
C ASP A 202 5.09 14.03 -0.40
N THR A 203 4.71 15.24 -0.77
CA THR A 203 5.25 16.52 -0.35
C THR A 203 5.23 16.78 1.16
N ASN A 204 4.42 16.06 1.94
CA ASN A 204 4.37 16.13 3.42
C ASN A 204 5.30 15.12 4.11
N ALA A 205 5.87 14.14 3.39
CA ALA A 205 6.72 13.11 3.97
C ALA A 205 8.14 13.62 4.29
N ASP A 206 8.78 13.05 5.31
CA ASP A 206 10.20 13.27 5.58
C ASP A 206 11.04 12.23 4.83
N PRO A 207 11.87 12.63 3.84
CA PRO A 207 12.70 11.69 3.08
C PRO A 207 13.73 10.94 3.93
N ASP A 208 14.12 11.48 5.10
CA ASP A 208 15.08 10.83 6.02
C ASP A 208 14.44 9.69 6.85
N PHE A 209 13.11 9.58 6.78
CA PHE A 209 12.37 8.57 7.53
C PHE A 209 12.46 7.18 6.90
N VAL A 210 12.86 7.10 5.62
CA VAL A 210 12.97 5.87 4.83
C VAL A 210 14.40 5.70 4.27
N ASP A 211 14.78 4.49 3.85
CA ASP A 211 16.10 4.27 3.22
C ASP A 211 16.11 4.73 1.76
N PHE A 212 14.98 4.64 1.07
CA PHE A 212 14.81 5.13 -0.30
C PHE A 212 13.38 5.60 -0.57
N GLY A 213 13.23 6.81 -1.09
CA GLY A 213 11.93 7.41 -1.37
C GLY A 213 11.67 7.66 -2.85
N ILE A 214 10.51 7.25 -3.35
CA ILE A 214 10.04 7.58 -4.71
C ILE A 214 9.10 8.78 -4.58
N PRO A 215 9.47 9.98 -5.07
CA PRO A 215 8.61 11.15 -4.93
C PRO A 215 7.38 10.99 -5.82
N ALA A 216 6.19 10.86 -5.23
CA ALA A 216 4.92 10.70 -5.95
C ALA A 216 3.71 10.93 -5.04
N ASN A 217 2.54 11.04 -5.65
CA ASN A 217 1.25 11.18 -4.98
C ASN A 217 0.83 9.87 -4.25
N ASP A 218 0.61 9.93 -2.94
CA ASP A 218 0.15 8.80 -2.12
C ASP A 218 -1.38 8.79 -1.87
N ASP A 219 -2.13 9.76 -2.40
CA ASP A 219 -3.59 9.85 -2.32
C ASP A 219 -4.29 9.32 -3.59
N SER A 220 -3.57 9.20 -4.71
CA SER A 220 -4.10 8.63 -5.95
C SER A 220 -3.98 7.12 -5.97
N ALA A 221 -5.11 6.42 -5.92
CA ALA A 221 -5.15 4.95 -6.08
C ALA A 221 -4.49 4.50 -7.40
N LYS A 222 -4.60 5.30 -8.47
CA LYS A 222 -3.94 5.03 -9.75
C LYS A 222 -2.41 5.12 -9.63
N CYS A 223 -1.91 6.15 -8.96
CA CYS A 223 -0.47 6.34 -8.75
C CYS A 223 0.12 5.23 -7.89
N ILE A 224 -0.52 4.93 -6.75
CA ILE A 224 -0.09 3.86 -5.84
C ILE A 224 -0.10 2.51 -6.58
N SER A 225 -1.17 2.20 -7.31
CA SER A 225 -1.28 0.96 -8.10
C SER A 225 -0.16 0.84 -9.13
N LEU A 226 0.12 1.91 -9.88
CA LEU A 226 1.19 1.93 -10.87
C LEU A 226 2.55 1.65 -10.23
N ILE A 227 2.91 2.38 -9.18
CA ILE A 227 4.21 2.26 -8.52
C ILE A 227 4.36 0.89 -7.84
N MET A 228 3.36 0.46 -7.05
CA MET A 228 3.40 -0.83 -6.35
C MET A 228 3.50 -2.01 -7.32
N THR A 229 2.78 -1.95 -8.43
CA THR A 229 2.84 -2.99 -9.46
C THR A 229 4.20 -3.04 -10.14
N ILE A 230 4.79 -1.88 -10.47
CA ILE A 230 6.15 -1.80 -11.04
C ILE A 230 7.19 -2.36 -10.06
N LEU A 231 7.08 -2.06 -8.76
CA LEU A 231 8.01 -2.62 -7.76
C LEU A 231 7.82 -4.14 -7.59
N ALA A 232 6.57 -4.63 -7.64
CA ALA A 232 6.32 -6.07 -7.66
C ALA A 232 6.83 -6.74 -8.95
N ASP A 233 6.80 -6.07 -10.11
CA ASP A 233 7.42 -6.58 -11.34
C ASP A 233 8.91 -6.82 -11.17
N ALA A 234 9.60 -5.96 -10.42
CA ALA A 234 11.02 -6.14 -10.13
C ALA A 234 11.29 -7.47 -9.41
N ILE A 235 10.42 -7.83 -8.45
CA ILE A 235 10.49 -9.07 -7.68
C ILE A 235 10.15 -10.26 -8.58
N VAL A 236 9.03 -10.21 -9.28
CA VAL A 236 8.55 -11.26 -10.18
C VAL A 236 9.57 -11.54 -11.28
N LYS A 237 10.18 -10.50 -11.85
CA LYS A 237 11.23 -10.65 -12.86
C LYS A 237 12.45 -11.36 -12.32
N ALA A 238 12.91 -11.01 -11.13
CA ALA A 238 14.04 -11.68 -10.49
C ALA A 238 13.76 -13.17 -10.20
N GLN A 239 12.49 -13.54 -10.05
CA GLN A 239 12.03 -14.92 -9.88
C GLN A 239 11.80 -15.65 -11.22
N GLY A 240 12.07 -15.00 -12.36
CA GLY A 240 11.89 -15.57 -13.71
C GLY A 240 10.48 -15.41 -14.29
N GLY A 241 9.60 -14.64 -13.64
CA GLY A 241 8.28 -14.32 -14.13
C GLY A 241 8.27 -13.18 -15.16
N LYS A 242 7.07 -12.84 -15.64
CA LYS A 242 6.84 -11.74 -16.59
C LYS A 242 6.40 -10.47 -15.86
N GLU A 243 6.91 -9.34 -16.31
CA GLU A 243 6.50 -8.01 -15.87
C GLU A 243 5.09 -7.66 -16.37
N LEU A 244 4.29 -7.02 -15.53
CA LEU A 244 2.94 -6.58 -15.85
C LEU A 244 2.91 -5.16 -16.41
N PHE A 245 3.61 -4.21 -15.79
CA PHE A 245 3.68 -2.80 -16.19
C PHE A 245 5.09 -2.35 -16.56
N ALA A 246 6.11 -2.82 -15.86
CA ALA A 246 7.49 -2.40 -16.12
C ALA A 246 7.91 -2.73 -17.56
N TYR A 247 8.42 -1.73 -18.28
CA TYR A 247 8.84 -1.81 -19.70
C TYR A 247 7.73 -2.21 -20.68
N GLN A 248 6.45 -2.17 -20.27
CA GLN A 248 5.32 -2.39 -21.15
C GLN A 248 4.90 -1.08 -21.84
N PRO A 249 4.33 -1.15 -23.05
CA PRO A 249 3.72 0.01 -23.68
C PRO A 249 2.51 0.49 -22.89
N ASP A 250 2.21 1.78 -22.99
CA ASP A 250 1.18 2.45 -22.18
C ASP A 250 -0.22 1.85 -22.35
N GLU A 251 -0.54 1.26 -23.52
CA GLU A 251 -1.84 0.62 -23.76
C GLU A 251 -2.06 -0.64 -22.91
N LYS A 252 -0.99 -1.31 -22.47
CA LYS A 252 -1.07 -2.49 -21.61
C LYS A 252 -1.12 -2.16 -20.13
N ILE A 253 -0.84 -0.91 -19.75
CA ILE A 253 -0.87 -0.46 -18.36
C ILE A 253 -2.30 -0.04 -18.01
N VAL A 254 -3.03 -0.97 -17.39
CA VAL A 254 -4.40 -0.74 -16.93
C VAL A 254 -4.37 -0.12 -15.53
N LEU A 255 -4.77 1.14 -15.43
CA LEU A 255 -4.91 1.82 -14.14
C LEU A 255 -6.31 1.54 -13.55
N PRO A 256 -6.43 1.44 -12.21
CA PRO A 256 -7.73 1.19 -11.58
C PRO A 256 -8.72 2.32 -11.92
N GLU A 257 -9.93 1.93 -12.29
CA GLU A 257 -11.04 2.86 -12.41
C GLU A 257 -11.48 3.31 -11.02
N PHE A 258 -11.67 4.62 -10.85
CA PHE A 258 -12.16 5.14 -9.58
C PHE A 258 -13.62 4.73 -9.44
N GLN A 259 -13.89 3.66 -8.67
CA GLN A 259 -15.24 3.41 -8.18
C GLN A 259 -15.56 4.53 -7.20
N GLY A 260 -16.16 5.61 -7.71
CA GLY A 260 -16.66 6.68 -6.88
C GLY A 260 -17.46 6.06 -5.75
N VAL A 261 -17.11 6.37 -4.51
CA VAL A 261 -17.90 5.94 -3.36
C VAL A 261 -19.31 6.43 -3.63
N GLN A 262 -20.22 5.53 -4.00
CA GLN A 262 -21.63 5.86 -4.02
C GLN A 262 -21.92 6.32 -2.59
N ARG A 263 -22.12 7.62 -2.42
CA ARG A 263 -22.69 8.15 -1.18
C ARG A 263 -23.98 7.37 -0.99
N LYS A 264 -23.99 6.40 -0.09
CA LYS A 264 -25.23 5.81 0.39
C LYS A 264 -26.06 7.01 0.81
N GLN A 265 -27.16 7.26 0.10
CA GLN A 265 -28.10 8.29 0.53
C GLN A 265 -28.43 8.00 1.99
N PRO A 266 -28.48 9.02 2.86
CA PRO A 266 -28.96 8.81 4.22
C PRO A 266 -30.30 8.11 4.11
N LEU A 267 -30.46 6.95 4.77
CA LEU A 267 -31.79 6.36 4.91
C LEU A 267 -32.70 7.46 5.44
N GLN A 268 -33.72 7.83 4.68
CA GLN A 268 -34.76 8.73 5.16
C GLN A 268 -35.24 8.15 6.48
N SER A 269 -35.02 8.90 7.56
CA SER A 269 -35.51 8.56 8.88
C SER A 269 -37.02 8.38 8.78
N GLN A 270 -37.49 7.14 8.92
CA GLN A 270 -38.92 6.89 9.03
C GLN A 270 -39.48 7.75 10.17
N PRO A 271 -40.59 8.49 9.96
CA PRO A 271 -41.17 9.28 11.03
C PRO A 271 -41.54 8.36 12.20
N ARG A 272 -41.08 8.73 13.40
CA ARG A 272 -41.44 8.05 14.65
C ARG A 272 -42.96 8.01 14.74
N ARG A 273 -43.51 6.80 14.76
CA ARG A 273 -44.94 6.54 15.02
C ARG A 273 -45.25 7.12 16.41
N VAL A 274 -45.95 8.26 16.45
CA VAL A 274 -46.46 8.85 17.68
C VAL A 274 -47.47 7.86 18.26
N LYS A 275 -47.20 7.32 19.44
CA LYS A 275 -48.20 6.54 20.19
C LYS A 275 -49.28 7.53 20.64
N SER A 276 -50.47 7.43 20.07
CA SER A 276 -51.67 8.07 20.59
C SER A 276 -51.93 7.55 22.01
N GLN A 277 -51.89 8.44 22.99
CA GLN A 277 -52.41 8.17 24.33
C GLN A 277 -53.92 8.03 24.20
N THR A 278 -54.44 6.84 24.50
CA THR A 278 -55.85 6.65 24.84
C THR A 278 -56.08 7.26 26.21
N GLU A 279 -56.82 8.36 26.24
CA GLU A 279 -57.46 8.87 27.46
C GLU A 279 -58.54 7.87 27.87
N GLU A 280 -58.33 7.16 28.98
CA GLU A 280 -59.39 6.50 29.71
C GLU A 280 -60.23 7.59 30.39
N SER A 281 -61.41 7.83 29.81
CA SER A 281 -62.47 8.59 30.43
C SER A 281 -62.94 7.91 31.72
N ARG A 282 -62.82 8.64 32.81
CA ARG A 282 -63.57 8.41 34.05
C ARG A 282 -65.06 8.36 33.76
N GLY A 283 -65.72 7.30 34.19
CA GLY A 283 -67.17 7.21 34.33
C GLY A 283 -67.48 6.45 35.61
N GLU A 284 -68.22 7.12 36.48
CA GLU A 284 -68.89 6.55 37.67
C GLU A 284 -69.86 5.42 37.30
#